data_AF-A0A7S1GN03-F1
#
_entry.id   AF-A0A7S1GN03-F1
#
_cell.length_a   1.000
_cell.length_b   1.000
_cell.length_c   1.000
_cell.angle_alpha   90.00
_cell.angle_beta   90.00
_cell.angle_gamma   90.00
#
_symmetry.space_group_name_H-M   'P 1'
#
loop_
_entity.id
_entity.type
_entity.pdbx_description
1 polymer ?
#
loop_
_entity_poly.entity_id
_entity_poly.type
_entity_poly.pdbx_seq_one_letter_code
_entity_poly.pdbx_strand_id
1 'polypeptide(L)'
;IEVDDEKKLAAFYDKRMSQEVEGDVLGDEFKGYIFRISGGNDKQGFPMMQGVLKQERVRLLLSKGMTYYRPRKVGERKRKSVRGCIVGPDISVLNLLVVKKGDSDFPGLTDEASARPRRLGPKRANNIRKLFNLDEKDDVKAYAVRREV
;
A
#
# COMPACT_ATOMS: atom_id res chain seq x y z
N ILE A 1 -6.35 -6.94 -11.94
CA ILE A 1 -7.80 -7.06 -12.21
C ILE A 1 -8.14 -5.87 -13.08
N GLU A 2 -8.69 -6.12 -14.26
CA GLU A 2 -9.19 -5.10 -15.17
C GLU A 2 -10.70 -4.95 -14.94
N VAL A 3 -11.18 -3.72 -14.88
CA VAL A 3 -12.59 -3.41 -14.57
C VAL A 3 -13.04 -2.33 -15.55
N ASP A 4 -13.82 -2.73 -16.54
CA ASP A 4 -14.34 -1.82 -17.57
C ASP A 4 -15.71 -1.25 -17.23
N ASP A 5 -16.45 -1.87 -16.29
CA ASP A 5 -17.77 -1.43 -15.89
C ASP A 5 -17.70 -0.17 -15.02
N GLU A 6 -18.12 0.96 -15.59
CA GLU A 6 -18.13 2.26 -14.93
C GLU A 6 -18.97 2.28 -13.65
N LYS A 7 -20.03 1.45 -13.55
CA LYS A 7 -20.86 1.38 -12.34
C LYS A 7 -20.07 0.82 -11.15
N LYS A 8 -19.17 -0.13 -11.40
CA LYS A 8 -18.28 -0.69 -10.37
C LYS A 8 -17.23 0.33 -9.94
N LEU A 9 -16.70 1.10 -10.89
CA LEU A 9 -15.71 2.16 -10.65
C LEU A 9 -16.30 3.35 -9.89
N ALA A 10 -17.58 3.67 -10.11
CA ALA A 10 -18.27 4.78 -9.46
C ALA A 10 -18.21 4.72 -7.93
N ALA A 11 -18.18 3.52 -7.35
CA ALA A 11 -18.05 3.34 -5.90
C ALA A 11 -16.69 3.76 -5.34
N PHE A 12 -15.69 4.01 -6.17
CA PHE A 12 -14.37 4.51 -5.77
C PHE A 12 -14.22 6.01 -5.97
N TYR A 13 -15.06 6.66 -6.78
CA TYR A 13 -14.98 8.09 -7.04
C TYR A 13 -15.26 8.92 -5.78
N ASP A 14 -14.64 10.10 -5.70
CA ASP A 14 -14.67 11.03 -4.57
C ASP A 14 -14.16 10.47 -3.24
N LYS A 15 -13.68 9.23 -3.24
CA LYS A 15 -12.98 8.66 -2.10
C LYS A 15 -11.53 9.11 -2.08
N ARG A 16 -11.00 9.30 -0.87
CA ARG A 16 -9.60 9.69 -0.65
C ARG A 16 -8.73 8.46 -0.40
N MET A 17 -7.44 8.58 -0.69
CA MET A 17 -6.46 7.59 -0.23
C MET A 17 -6.59 7.33 1.29
N SER A 18 -6.41 6.07 1.67
CA SER A 18 -6.61 5.48 3.00
C SER A 18 -8.06 5.34 3.45
N GLN A 19 -9.07 5.64 2.63
CA GLN A 19 -10.44 5.22 2.91
C GLN A 19 -10.67 3.75 2.60
N GLU A 20 -11.60 3.18 3.34
CA GLU A 20 -12.10 1.83 3.16
C GLU A 20 -13.28 1.81 2.19
N VAL A 21 -13.33 0.76 1.38
CA VAL A 21 -14.32 0.51 0.35
C VAL A 21 -14.73 -0.95 0.42
N GLU A 22 -16.04 -1.18 0.40
CA GLU A 22 -16.61 -2.52 0.34
C GLU A 22 -16.29 -3.17 -1.00
N GLY A 23 -15.81 -4.42 -0.96
CA GLY A 23 -15.43 -5.21 -2.12
C GLY A 23 -16.63 -5.70 -2.92
N ASP A 24 -17.79 -5.83 -2.29
CA ASP A 24 -19.05 -6.33 -2.88
C ASP A 24 -19.42 -5.62 -4.19
N VAL A 25 -19.05 -4.35 -4.32
CA VAL A 25 -19.35 -3.54 -5.51
C VAL A 25 -18.54 -3.96 -6.74
N LEU A 26 -17.39 -4.62 -6.56
CA LEU A 26 -16.56 -5.11 -7.66
C LEU A 26 -17.09 -6.43 -8.26
N GLY A 27 -17.82 -7.22 -7.48
CA GLY A 27 -18.44 -8.48 -7.90
C GLY A 27 -18.51 -9.51 -6.79
N ASP A 28 -19.18 -10.63 -7.08
CA ASP A 28 -19.44 -11.70 -6.11
C ASP A 28 -18.16 -12.34 -5.53
N GLU A 29 -17.07 -12.35 -6.31
CA GLU A 29 -15.76 -12.84 -5.88
C GLU A 29 -15.17 -12.05 -4.69
N PHE A 30 -15.57 -10.78 -4.56
CA PHE A 30 -15.08 -9.86 -3.53
C PHE A 30 -16.10 -9.63 -2.42
N LYS A 31 -17.12 -10.49 -2.33
CA LYS A 31 -18.15 -10.38 -1.30
C LYS A 31 -17.56 -10.54 0.10
N GLY A 32 -17.88 -9.60 0.98
CA GLY A 32 -17.38 -9.52 2.35
C GLY A 32 -15.96 -8.97 2.48
N TYR A 33 -15.28 -8.66 1.37
CA TYR A 33 -13.96 -8.03 1.42
C TYR A 33 -14.07 -6.55 1.79
N ILE A 34 -13.10 -6.06 2.56
CA ILE A 34 -12.91 -4.62 2.79
C ILE A 34 -11.54 -4.24 2.24
N PHE A 35 -11.55 -3.30 1.30
CA PHE A 35 -10.35 -2.76 0.68
C PHE A 35 -10.04 -1.37 1.20
N ARG A 36 -8.77 -1.09 1.48
CA ARG A 36 -8.28 0.26 1.72
C ARG A 36 -7.53 0.77 0.50
N ILE A 37 -7.88 1.96 0.03
CA ILE A 37 -7.18 2.61 -1.08
C ILE A 37 -5.79 3.03 -0.60
N SER A 38 -4.73 2.42 -1.11
CA SER A 38 -3.36 2.75 -0.72
C SER A 38 -2.69 3.77 -1.63
N GLY A 39 -3.16 3.90 -2.87
CA GLY A 39 -2.69 4.88 -3.83
C GLY A 39 -3.15 4.55 -5.25
N GLY A 40 -2.47 5.10 -6.24
CA GLY A 40 -2.78 4.88 -7.64
C GLY A 40 -1.93 5.75 -8.55
N ASN A 41 -2.10 5.55 -9.84
CA ASN A 41 -1.43 6.27 -10.91
C ASN A 41 -2.45 6.79 -11.92
N ASP A 42 -2.30 8.05 -12.28
CA ASP A 42 -3.03 8.68 -13.38
C ASP A 42 -2.66 8.04 -14.74
N LYS A 43 -3.46 8.24 -15.78
CA LYS A 43 -3.21 7.85 -17.18
C LYS A 43 -1.81 8.22 -17.70
N GLN A 44 -1.21 9.32 -17.23
CA GLN A 44 0.15 9.71 -17.61
C GLN A 44 1.23 9.21 -16.64
N GLY A 45 0.88 8.31 -15.72
CA GLY A 45 1.80 7.69 -14.76
C GLY A 45 2.08 8.51 -13.50
N PHE A 46 1.48 9.70 -13.33
CA PHE A 46 1.69 10.50 -12.13
C PHE A 46 1.04 9.83 -10.91
N PRO A 47 1.80 9.57 -9.83
CA PRO A 47 1.28 8.89 -8.65
C PRO A 47 0.46 9.83 -7.78
N MET A 48 -0.54 9.27 -7.10
CA MET A 48 -1.34 9.96 -6.09
C MET A 48 -0.51 10.26 -4.83
N MET A 49 -0.64 11.45 -4.28
CA MET A 49 0.06 11.84 -3.05
C MET A 49 -0.92 12.14 -1.92
N GLN A 50 -0.81 11.39 -0.81
CA GLN A 50 -1.61 11.61 0.39
C GLN A 50 -1.40 13.02 0.96
N GLY A 51 -2.49 13.66 1.38
CA GLY A 51 -2.50 15.03 1.89
C GLY A 51 -2.74 16.11 0.82
N VAL A 52 -2.64 15.76 -0.47
CA VAL A 52 -3.03 16.67 -1.57
C VAL A 52 -4.52 16.46 -1.83
N LEU A 53 -5.38 17.21 -1.13
CA LEU A 53 -6.85 17.09 -1.16
C LEU A 53 -7.46 17.69 -2.44
N LYS A 54 -7.04 17.21 -3.60
CA LYS A 54 -7.60 17.57 -4.90
C LYS A 54 -7.79 16.31 -5.75
N GLN A 55 -8.69 16.39 -6.71
CA GLN A 55 -8.86 15.39 -7.76
C GLN A 55 -7.97 15.69 -8.98
N GLU A 56 -7.25 16.80 -9.02
CA GLU A 56 -6.41 17.12 -10.17
C GLU A 56 -4.93 16.95 -9.85
N ARG A 57 -4.09 17.14 -10.87
CA ARG A 57 -2.65 17.24 -10.68
C ARG A 57 -2.26 18.62 -10.18
N VAL A 58 -1.31 18.62 -9.25
CA VAL A 58 -0.76 19.84 -8.66
C VAL A 58 0.76 19.81 -8.77
N ARG A 59 1.36 20.98 -9.03
CA ARG A 59 2.82 21.14 -9.01
C ARG A 59 3.31 21.61 -7.65
N LEU A 60 3.90 20.71 -6.89
CA LEU A 60 4.47 20.96 -5.57
C LEU A 60 5.99 21.10 -5.62
N LEU A 61 6.55 21.87 -4.69
CA LEU A 61 7.99 21.98 -4.49
C LEU A 61 8.45 20.93 -3.48
N LEU A 62 8.88 19.78 -3.98
CA LEU A 62 9.25 18.62 -3.15
C LEU A 62 10.64 18.76 -2.54
N SER A 63 10.80 18.28 -1.31
CA SER A 63 12.05 18.23 -0.56
C SER A 63 12.41 16.78 -0.16
N LYS A 64 13.62 16.59 0.37
CA LYS A 64 14.08 15.29 0.89
C LYS A 64 13.09 14.75 1.94
N GLY A 65 12.68 13.49 1.79
CA GLY A 65 11.74 12.80 2.69
C GLY A 65 10.30 12.79 2.20
N MET A 66 9.93 13.62 1.22
CA MET A 66 8.62 13.54 0.57
C MET A 66 8.54 12.33 -0.36
N THR A 67 7.35 11.74 -0.47
CA THR A 67 7.07 10.66 -1.43
C THR A 67 7.28 11.13 -2.87
N TYR A 68 7.66 10.19 -3.76
CA TYR A 68 7.85 10.41 -5.20
C TYR A 68 9.00 11.36 -5.60
N TYR A 69 9.85 11.74 -4.63
CA TYR A 69 11.07 12.50 -4.88
C TYR A 69 12.30 11.86 -4.25
N ARG A 70 13.29 11.59 -5.10
CA ARG A 70 14.65 11.20 -4.71
C ARG A 70 15.59 12.37 -5.03
N PRO A 71 16.07 13.13 -4.03
CA PRO A 71 17.01 14.23 -4.26
C PRO A 71 18.35 13.70 -4.78
N ARG A 72 18.99 14.45 -5.68
CA ARG A 72 20.33 14.12 -6.20
C ARG A 72 21.44 14.86 -5.45
N LYS A 73 21.11 16.03 -4.90
CA LYS A 73 22.01 16.81 -4.03
C LYS A 73 21.37 17.09 -2.68
N VAL A 74 22.21 17.29 -1.67
CA VAL A 74 21.74 17.71 -0.34
C VAL A 74 21.16 19.12 -0.43
N GLY A 75 19.99 19.35 0.18
CA GLY A 75 19.28 20.63 0.13
C GLY A 75 18.51 20.88 -1.18
N GLU A 76 18.60 20.00 -2.17
CA GLU A 76 17.86 20.14 -3.43
C GLU A 76 16.34 20.08 -3.18
N ARG A 77 15.63 21.05 -3.76
CA ARG A 77 14.19 21.05 -3.89
C ARG A 77 13.82 21.08 -5.37
N LYS A 78 12.80 20.33 -5.76
CA LYS A 78 12.38 20.25 -7.16
C LYS A 78 10.87 20.39 -7.30
N ARG A 79 10.43 21.26 -8.23
CA ARG A 79 9.02 21.41 -8.56
C ARG A 79 8.57 20.25 -9.45
N LYS A 80 7.75 19.35 -8.91
CA LYS A 80 7.21 18.18 -9.60
C LYS A 80 5.69 18.18 -9.59
N SER A 81 5.11 17.63 -10.65
CA SER A 81 3.68 17.34 -10.70
C SER A 81 3.38 16.05 -9.96
N VAL A 82 2.34 16.06 -9.14
CA VAL A 82 1.80 14.89 -8.43
C VAL A 82 0.29 14.87 -8.63
N ARG A 83 -0.31 13.67 -8.62
CA ARG A 83 -1.76 13.53 -8.65
C ARG A 83 -2.30 13.70 -7.24
N GLY A 84 -3.43 14.39 -7.08
CA GLY A 84 -4.07 14.52 -5.77
C GLY A 84 -4.63 13.19 -5.24
N CYS A 85 -4.97 13.14 -3.96
CA CYS A 85 -5.35 11.91 -3.27
C CYS A 85 -6.83 11.50 -3.43
N ILE A 86 -7.65 12.35 -4.07
CA ILE A 86 -9.07 12.05 -4.34
C ILE A 86 -9.14 11.26 -5.65
N VAL A 87 -9.85 10.14 -5.61
CA VAL A 87 -10.02 9.23 -6.75
C VAL A 87 -10.99 9.84 -7.76
N GLY A 88 -10.63 9.78 -9.04
CA GLY A 88 -11.43 10.27 -10.15
C GLY A 88 -11.24 9.40 -11.41
N PRO A 89 -12.01 9.66 -12.49
CA PRO A 89 -12.01 8.87 -13.73
C PRO A 89 -10.74 9.06 -14.58
N ASP A 90 -9.88 10.01 -14.22
CA ASP A 90 -8.57 10.24 -14.82
C ASP A 90 -7.48 9.27 -14.31
N ILE A 91 -7.79 8.50 -13.27
CA ILE A 91 -6.89 7.46 -12.75
C ILE A 91 -6.93 6.24 -13.66
N SER A 92 -5.75 5.70 -13.98
CA SER A 92 -5.62 4.48 -14.80
C SER A 92 -5.45 3.24 -13.94
N VAL A 93 -4.79 3.35 -12.78
CA VAL A 93 -4.54 2.22 -11.89
C VAL A 93 -4.79 2.67 -10.44
N LEU A 94 -5.55 1.87 -9.69
CA LEU A 94 -5.70 2.00 -8.24
C LEU A 94 -5.01 0.84 -7.52
N ASN A 95 -4.30 1.17 -6.45
CA ASN A 95 -3.66 0.20 -5.57
C ASN A 95 -4.52 0.02 -4.32
N LEU A 96 -5.06 -1.18 -4.12
CA LEU A 96 -5.90 -1.54 -2.99
C LEU A 96 -5.14 -2.47 -2.03
N LEU A 97 -5.43 -2.37 -0.74
CA LEU A 97 -4.96 -3.28 0.30
C LEU A 97 -6.15 -4.00 0.91
N VAL A 98 -6.06 -5.32 1.08
CA VAL A 98 -7.07 -6.10 1.81
C VAL A 98 -6.93 -5.80 3.30
N VAL A 99 -7.98 -5.24 3.91
CA VAL A 99 -8.08 -5.02 5.36
C VAL A 99 -8.78 -6.20 6.02
N LYS A 100 -9.90 -6.63 5.43
CA LYS A 100 -10.67 -7.79 5.87
C LYS A 100 -10.85 -8.72 4.69
N LYS A 101 -10.52 -10.00 4.90
CA LYS A 101 -10.78 -11.10 3.96
C LYS A 101 -12.28 -11.41 3.97
N GLY A 102 -12.86 -11.57 2.79
CA GLY A 102 -14.25 -11.98 2.62
C GLY A 102 -14.44 -13.49 2.67
N ASP A 103 -15.59 -13.96 2.17
CA ASP A 103 -16.00 -15.36 2.29
C ASP A 103 -15.29 -16.27 1.27
N SER A 104 -15.05 -15.75 0.06
CA SER A 104 -14.37 -16.45 -1.02
C SER A 104 -12.86 -16.24 -0.96
N ASP A 105 -12.08 -17.22 -1.41
CA ASP A 105 -10.63 -17.08 -1.55
C ASP A 105 -10.25 -16.47 -2.91
N PHE A 106 -9.40 -15.45 -2.87
CA PHE A 106 -8.76 -14.89 -4.06
C PHE A 106 -7.41 -15.59 -4.34
N PRO A 107 -7.25 -16.25 -5.50
CA PRO A 107 -6.03 -16.97 -5.84
C PRO A 107 -4.86 -16.00 -6.06
N GLY A 108 -3.67 -16.37 -5.57
CA GLY A 108 -2.45 -15.57 -5.67
C GLY A 108 -2.29 -14.50 -4.59
N LEU A 109 -3.25 -14.34 -3.67
CA LEU A 109 -3.22 -13.32 -2.63
C LEU A 109 -3.65 -13.82 -1.25
N THR A 110 -4.81 -14.46 -1.15
CA THR A 110 -5.38 -14.92 0.14
C THR A 110 -5.30 -16.43 0.34
N ASP A 111 -4.88 -17.16 -0.68
CA ASP A 111 -4.57 -18.58 -0.65
C ASP A 111 -3.30 -18.85 0.18
N GLU A 112 -3.34 -19.93 0.97
CA GLU A 112 -2.21 -20.33 1.82
C GLU A 112 -0.96 -20.67 1.00
N ALA A 113 -1.13 -21.18 -0.22
CA ALA A 113 -0.02 -21.47 -1.14
C ALA A 113 0.77 -20.21 -1.54
N SER A 114 0.12 -19.04 -1.52
CA SER A 114 0.77 -17.75 -1.80
C SER A 114 1.42 -17.12 -0.57
N ALA A 115 1.36 -17.75 0.60
CA ALA A 115 2.00 -17.25 1.81
C ALA A 115 3.52 -17.25 1.66
N ARG A 116 4.10 -16.05 1.52
CA ARG A 116 5.56 -15.87 1.41
C ARG A 116 6.16 -15.68 2.80
N PRO A 117 7.12 -16.52 3.24
CA PRO A 117 7.76 -16.35 4.53
C PRO A 117 8.59 -15.06 4.58
N ARG A 118 8.71 -14.47 5.78
CA ARG A 118 9.58 -13.31 5.97
C ARG A 118 11.04 -13.72 5.78
N ARG A 119 11.66 -13.19 4.72
CA ARG A 119 13.05 -13.53 4.36
C ARG A 119 14.09 -13.10 5.39
N LEU A 120 13.86 -11.99 6.10
CA LEU A 120 14.82 -11.42 7.05
C LEU A 120 14.23 -11.43 8.45
N GLY A 121 14.98 -12.01 9.40
CA GLY A 121 14.71 -11.91 10.82
C GLY A 121 15.20 -10.58 11.43
N PRO A 122 14.76 -10.26 12.65
CA PRO A 122 15.23 -9.08 13.38
C PRO A 122 16.73 -9.19 13.70
N LYS A 123 17.47 -8.09 13.47
CA LYS A 123 18.92 -8.02 13.72
C LYS A 123 19.31 -7.48 15.10
N ARG A 124 18.50 -6.57 15.66
CA ARG A 124 18.81 -5.91 16.94
C ARG A 124 18.28 -6.74 18.11
N ALA A 125 19.03 -6.84 19.21
CA ALA A 125 18.67 -7.62 20.40
C ALA A 125 17.25 -7.34 20.90
N ASN A 126 16.89 -6.07 21.08
CA ASN A 126 15.54 -5.71 21.56
C ASN A 126 14.42 -6.10 20.59
N ASN A 127 14.69 -6.17 19.28
CA ASN A 127 13.70 -6.63 18.30
C ASN A 127 13.59 -8.17 18.29
N ILE A 128 14.67 -8.89 18.58
CA ILE A 128 14.67 -10.35 18.75
C ILE A 128 13.86 -10.69 20.02
N ARG A 129 14.14 -10.03 21.14
CA ARG A 129 13.39 -10.21 22.39
C ARG A 129 11.89 -9.99 22.19
N LYS A 130 11.51 -8.89 21.53
CA LYS A 130 10.10 -8.60 21.20
C LYS A 130 9.46 -9.63 20.28
N LEU A 131 10.21 -10.21 19.34
CA LEU A 131 9.65 -11.19 18.41
C LEU A 131 9.32 -12.52 19.10
N PHE A 132 10.19 -12.94 20.02
CA PHE A 132 10.08 -14.22 20.72
C PHE A 132 9.56 -14.10 22.15
N ASN A 133 9.10 -12.91 22.56
CA ASN A 133 8.65 -12.59 23.92
C ASN A 133 9.66 -13.00 25.01
N LEU A 134 10.95 -12.68 24.80
CA LEU A 134 12.04 -12.97 25.73
C LEU A 134 12.21 -11.85 26.76
N ASP A 135 12.68 -12.24 27.94
CA ASP A 135 13.09 -11.31 28.98
C ASP A 135 14.51 -10.77 28.71
N GLU A 136 14.90 -9.75 29.48
CA GLU A 136 16.22 -9.12 29.32
C GLU A 136 17.37 -10.10 29.61
N LYS A 137 17.14 -11.03 30.54
CA LYS A 137 18.09 -12.03 31.01
C LYS A 137 18.36 -13.15 30.00
N ASP A 138 17.47 -13.32 29.03
CA ASP A 138 17.58 -14.40 28.05
C ASP A 138 18.64 -14.12 26.99
N ASP A 139 19.37 -15.16 26.58
CA ASP A 139 20.39 -15.05 25.53
C ASP A 139 19.76 -14.99 24.14
N VAL A 140 19.78 -13.79 23.55
CA VAL A 140 19.26 -13.51 22.21
C VAL A 140 20.02 -14.22 21.08
N LYS A 141 21.26 -14.69 21.31
CA LYS A 141 22.08 -15.32 20.25
C LYS A 141 21.51 -16.66 19.80
N ALA A 142 20.91 -17.42 20.73
CA ALA A 142 20.27 -18.70 20.44
C ALA A 142 19.03 -18.53 19.52
N TYR A 143 18.35 -17.39 19.61
CA TYR A 143 17.13 -17.08 18.85
C TYR A 143 17.38 -16.30 17.56
N ALA A 144 18.65 -16.06 17.19
CA ALA A 144 18.99 -15.40 15.95
C ALA A 144 18.67 -16.29 14.75
N VAL A 145 17.74 -15.85 13.89
CA VAL A 145 17.34 -16.58 12.69
C VAL A 145 18.52 -16.68 11.72
N ARG A 146 18.91 -17.92 11.39
CA ARG A 146 19.93 -18.23 10.39
C ARG A 146 19.25 -18.82 9.17
N ARG A 147 19.82 -18.55 7.99
CA ARG A 147 19.35 -19.13 6.73
C ARG A 147 20.46 -20.02 6.20
N GLU A 148 20.13 -21.27 5.94
CA GLU A 148 20.98 -22.15 5.13
C GLU A 148 20.86 -21.75 3.66
N VAL A 149 21.98 -21.73 2.95
CA VAL A 149 22.06 -21.30 1.54
C VAL A 149 22.19 -22.52 0.66
#